data_AF-A0A8T4JZD1-F1
#
_entry.id   AF-A0A8T4JZD1-F1
#
_cell.length_a   1.000
_cell.length_b   1.000
_cell.length_c   1.000
_cell.angle_alpha   90.00
_cell.angle_beta   90.00
_cell.angle_gamma   90.00
#
_symmetry.space_group_name_H-M   'P 1'
#
loop_
_entity.id
_entity.type
_entity.pdbx_description
1 polymer ?
#
loop_
_entity_poly.entity_id
_entity_poly.type
_entity_poly.pdbx_seq_one_letter_code
_entity_poly.pdbx_strand_id
1 'polypeptide(L)'
;MASGVSVERNALQSGIQVCRLCIHELGGASRTLKRDYQSAGSGWKDQQYARLGGIIEECCSALEKPISELEDCQASLEKLLSTVSAYEEVNL
;
A
#
# COMPACT_ATOMS: atom_id res chain seq x y z
N MET A 1 0.59 -27.96 20.75
CA MET A 1 -0.38 -27.14 19.99
C MET A 1 0.02 -25.66 19.94
N ALA A 2 0.69 -25.10 20.96
CA ALA A 2 1.09 -23.68 20.98
C ALA A 2 2.10 -23.23 19.89
N SER A 3 2.93 -24.14 19.38
CA SER A 3 3.99 -23.80 18.42
C SER A 3 3.46 -23.44 17.02
N GLY A 4 2.32 -23.98 16.60
CA GLY A 4 1.68 -23.61 15.32
C GLY A 4 1.16 -22.18 15.39
N VAL A 5 0.33 -21.89 16.39
CA VAL A 5 -0.39 -20.60 16.53
C VAL A 5 0.56 -19.40 16.59
N SER A 6 1.73 -19.56 17.22
CA SER A 6 2.78 -18.53 17.23
C SER A 6 3.37 -18.25 15.84
N VAL A 7 3.56 -19.29 15.01
CA VAL A 7 4.01 -19.14 13.61
C VAL A 7 2.94 -18.44 12.78
N GLU A 8 1.67 -18.79 12.96
CA GLU A 8 0.55 -18.14 12.27
C GLU A 8 0.43 -16.65 12.64
N ARG A 9 0.59 -16.28 13.92
CA ARG A 9 0.63 -14.86 14.33
C ARG A 9 1.74 -14.09 13.63
N ASN A 10 2.96 -14.63 13.62
CA ASN A 10 4.11 -13.96 13.01
C ASN A 10 3.90 -13.76 11.50
N ALA A 11 3.29 -14.75 10.83
CA ALA A 11 2.92 -14.65 9.42
C ALA A 11 1.89 -13.53 9.18
N LEU A 12 0.86 -13.42 10.03
CA LEU A 12 -0.16 -12.36 9.93
C LEU A 12 0.45 -10.98 10.14
N GLN A 13 1.29 -10.80 11.16
CA GLN A 13 1.98 -9.53 11.42
C GLN A 13 2.89 -9.14 10.26
N SER A 14 3.62 -10.11 9.69
CA SER A 14 4.46 -9.87 8.51
C SER A 14 3.63 -9.47 7.29
N GLY A 15 2.49 -10.13 7.05
CA GLY A 15 1.57 -9.77 5.98
C GLY A 15 1.03 -8.34 6.11
N ILE A 16 0.61 -7.95 7.31
CA ILE A 16 0.15 -6.58 7.61
C ILE A 16 1.27 -5.56 7.31
N GLN A 17 2.50 -5.84 7.73
CA GLN A 17 3.65 -4.96 7.46
C GLN A 17 3.92 -4.82 5.96
N VAL A 18 3.84 -5.91 5.20
CA VAL A 18 4.00 -5.89 3.73
C VAL A 18 2.91 -5.04 3.08
N CYS A 19 1.64 -5.20 3.46
CA CYS A 19 0.55 -4.36 2.96
C CYS A 19 0.83 -2.87 3.22
N ARG A 20 1.20 -2.51 4.47
CA ARG A 20 1.54 -1.12 4.83
C ARG A 20 2.69 -0.56 4.02
N LEU A 21 3.75 -1.36 3.82
CA LEU A 21 4.90 -0.94 3.02
C LEU A 21 4.49 -0.70 1.56
N CYS A 22 3.75 -1.64 0.96
CA CYS A 22 3.28 -1.48 -0.42
C CYS A 22 2.39 -0.24 -0.59
N ILE A 23 1.43 -0.01 0.31
CA ILE A 23 0.58 1.19 0.30
C ILE A 23 1.43 2.46 0.39
N HIS A 24 2.40 2.48 1.30
CA HIS A 24 3.29 3.62 1.48
C HIS A 24 4.11 3.92 0.22
N GLU A 25 4.78 2.90 -0.34
CA GLU A 25 5.66 3.04 -1.50
C GLU A 25 4.88 3.42 -2.76
N LEU A 26 3.73 2.79 -3.02
CA LEU A 26 2.89 3.09 -4.18
C LEU A 26 2.34 4.53 -4.12
N GLY A 27 1.79 4.91 -2.96
CA GLY A 27 1.30 6.27 -2.76
C GLY A 27 2.42 7.31 -2.78
N GLY A 28 3.59 6.96 -2.23
CA GLY A 28 4.80 7.80 -2.25
C GLY A 28 5.33 8.04 -3.65
N ALA A 29 5.39 7.00 -4.48
CA ALA A 29 5.80 7.07 -5.88
C ALA A 29 4.83 7.95 -6.69
N SER A 30 3.52 7.75 -6.56
CA SER A 30 2.51 8.58 -7.23
C SER A 30 2.65 10.06 -6.86
N ARG A 31 2.76 10.37 -5.55
CA ARG A 31 2.96 11.76 -5.08
C ARG A 31 4.25 12.38 -5.60
N THR A 32 5.33 11.61 -5.67
CA THR A 32 6.63 12.09 -6.16
C THR A 32 6.56 12.39 -7.65
N LEU A 33 5.99 11.48 -8.46
CA LEU A 33 5.78 11.71 -9.90
C LEU A 33 4.94 12.96 -10.18
N LYS A 34 3.82 13.14 -9.47
CA LYS A 34 2.97 14.35 -9.60
C LYS A 34 3.75 15.62 -9.26
N ARG A 35 4.51 15.61 -8.16
CA ARG A 35 5.30 16.77 -7.71
C ARG A 35 6.38 17.14 -8.71
N ASP A 36 7.13 16.16 -9.20
CA ASP A 36 8.25 16.38 -10.11
C ASP A 36 7.75 16.91 -11.46
N TYR A 37 6.65 16.36 -11.97
CA TYR A 37 5.95 16.87 -13.15
C TYR A 37 5.52 18.34 -12.98
N GLN A 38 4.84 18.67 -11.88
CA GLN A 38 4.41 20.04 -11.59
C GLN A 38 5.58 21.02 -11.48
N SER A 39 6.69 20.57 -10.90
CA SER A 39 7.90 21.38 -10.72
C SER A 39 8.55 21.72 -12.07
N ALA A 40 8.55 20.77 -13.01
CA ALA A 40 9.03 21.00 -14.38
C ALA A 40 8.16 22.03 -15.16
N GLY A 41 6.86 22.09 -14.86
CA GLY A 41 5.90 23.01 -15.50
C GLY A 41 6.14 24.50 -15.25
N SER A 42 7.00 24.85 -14.30
CA SER A 42 7.38 26.24 -14.03
C SER A 42 8.17 26.88 -15.19
N GLY A 43 8.95 26.08 -15.94
CA GLY A 43 9.73 26.51 -17.10
C GLY A 43 9.37 25.81 -18.42
N TRP A 44 8.57 24.74 -18.38
CA TRP A 44 8.22 23.93 -19.55
C TRP A 44 6.70 23.87 -19.75
N LYS A 45 6.19 24.44 -20.84
CA LYS A 45 4.73 24.58 -21.10
C LYS A 45 4.34 24.35 -22.57
N ASP A 46 5.03 23.44 -23.24
CA ASP A 46 4.73 23.10 -24.63
C ASP A 46 3.82 21.86 -24.75
N GLN A 47 3.59 21.41 -25.98
CA GLN A 47 2.79 20.21 -26.26
C GLN A 47 3.42 18.92 -25.69
N GLN A 48 4.74 18.85 -25.56
CA GLN A 48 5.42 17.69 -24.98
C GLN A 48 5.20 17.64 -23.47
N TYR A 49 5.19 18.79 -22.79
CA TYR A 49 4.80 18.89 -21.40
C TYR A 49 3.37 18.37 -21.18
N ALA A 50 2.41 18.79 -22.02
CA ALA A 50 1.04 18.31 -21.93
C ALA A 50 0.92 16.79 -22.16
N ARG A 51 1.67 16.24 -23.12
CA ARG A 51 1.71 14.80 -23.38
C ARG A 51 2.30 14.02 -22.21
N LEU A 52 3.37 14.53 -21.60
CA LEU A 52 3.94 13.94 -20.39
C LEU A 52 2.91 13.94 -19.25
N GLY A 53 2.13 15.02 -19.11
CA GLY A 53 1.04 15.09 -18.12
C GLY A 53 0.05 13.93 -18.21
N GLY A 54 -0.41 13.60 -19.42
CA GLY A 54 -1.29 12.44 -19.63
C GLY A 54 -0.64 11.12 -19.20
N ILE A 55 0.62 10.89 -19.57
CA ILE A 55 1.38 9.70 -19.17
C ILE A 55 1.52 9.63 -17.63
N ILE A 56 1.83 10.76 -16.99
CA ILE A 56 1.96 10.84 -15.52
C ILE A 56 0.62 10.53 -14.85
N GLU A 57 -0.50 11.04 -15.35
CA GLU A 57 -1.83 10.73 -14.83
C GLU A 57 -2.17 9.25 -14.95
N GLU A 58 -1.88 8.62 -16.09
CA GLU A 58 -2.06 7.18 -16.30
C GLU A 58 -1.19 6.36 -15.33
N CYS A 59 0.09 6.72 -15.17
CA CYS A 59 0.99 6.06 -14.24
C CYS A 59 0.53 6.21 -12.79
N CYS A 60 0.12 7.41 -12.36
CA CYS A 60 -0.37 7.63 -11.00
C CYS A 60 -1.64 6.85 -10.72
N SER A 61 -2.56 6.80 -11.69
CA SER A 61 -3.78 5.99 -11.58
C SER A 61 -3.46 4.50 -11.44
N ALA A 62 -2.48 4.00 -12.20
CA ALA A 62 -2.03 2.61 -12.10
C ALA A 62 -1.37 2.29 -10.76
N LEU A 63 -0.61 3.23 -10.18
CA LEU A 63 0.00 3.10 -8.85
C LEU A 63 -1.03 3.16 -7.72
N GLU A 64 -2.05 4.00 -7.86
CA GLU A 64 -3.08 4.21 -6.85
C GLU A 64 -4.15 3.12 -6.85
N LYS A 65 -4.44 2.51 -8.01
CA LYS A 65 -5.46 1.45 -8.15
C LYS A 65 -5.31 0.27 -7.15
N PRO A 66 -4.13 -0.34 -6.97
CA PRO A 66 -3.99 -1.46 -6.02
C PRO A 66 -4.04 -1.05 -4.54
N ILE A 67 -3.98 0.25 -4.20
CA ILE A 67 -3.94 0.70 -2.79
C ILE A 67 -5.20 0.27 -2.05
N SER A 68 -6.38 0.43 -2.65
CA SER A 68 -7.65 0.04 -2.01
C SER A 68 -7.71 -1.46 -1.71
N GLU A 69 -7.22 -2.30 -2.62
CA GLU A 69 -7.18 -3.76 -2.43
C GLU A 69 -6.18 -4.14 -1.31
N LEU A 70 -5.06 -3.42 -1.21
CA LEU A 70 -4.09 -3.61 -0.14
C LEU A 70 -4.62 -3.14 1.22
N GLU A 71 -5.40 -2.07 1.27
CA GLU A 71 -6.08 -1.58 2.49
C GLU A 71 -7.11 -2.60 2.99
N ASP A 72 -7.93 -3.15 2.09
CA ASP A 72 -8.91 -4.20 2.41
C ASP A 72 -8.21 -5.49 2.89
N CYS A 73 -7.11 -5.86 2.23
CA CYS A 73 -6.27 -6.99 2.64
C CYS A 73 -5.69 -6.76 4.04
N GLN A 74 -5.12 -5.58 4.30
CA GLN A 74 -4.59 -5.21 5.62
C GLN A 74 -5.66 -5.32 6.71
N ALA A 75 -6.85 -4.76 6.47
CA ALA A 75 -7.96 -4.80 7.42
C ALA A 75 -8.40 -6.25 7.72
N SER A 76 -8.43 -7.10 6.69
CA SER A 76 -8.74 -8.52 6.83
C SER A 76 -7.69 -9.27 7.67
N LEU A 77 -6.40 -9.00 7.44
CA LEU A 77 -5.31 -9.58 8.21
C LEU A 77 -5.31 -9.10 9.68
N GLU A 78 -5.60 -7.83 9.93
CA GLU A 78 -5.73 -7.26 11.28
C GLU A 78 -6.89 -7.91 12.06
N LYS A 79 -8.03 -8.14 11.38
CA LYS A 79 -9.18 -8.85 11.97
C LYS A 79 -8.85 -10.31 12.30
N LEU A 80 -8.12 -10.99 11.40
CA LEU A 80 -7.70 -12.37 11.63
C LEU A 80 -6.69 -12.47 12.79
N LEU A 81 -5.73 -11.55 12.86
CA LEU A 81 -4.76 -11.46 13.95
C LEU A 81 -5.44 -11.24 15.31
N SER A 82 -6.44 -10.36 15.37
CA SER A 82 -7.25 -10.14 16.57
C SER A 82 -7.98 -11.42 16.99
N THR A 83 -8.57 -12.12 16.03
CA THR A 83 -9.28 -13.39 16.27
C THR A 83 -8.34 -14.46 16.82
N VAL A 84 -7.18 -14.66 16.18
CA VAL A 84 -6.15 -15.61 16.63
C VAL A 84 -5.69 -15.27 18.06
N SER A 85 -5.50 -13.99 18.35
CA SER A 85 -5.08 -13.55 19.70
C SER A 85 -6.14 -13.79 20.76
N ALA A 86 -7.41 -13.54 20.47
CA ALA A 86 -8.52 -13.85 21.38
C ALA A 86 -8.64 -15.36 21.65
N TYR A 87 -8.43 -16.20 20.63
CA TYR A 87 -8.40 -17.66 20.80
C TYR A 87 -7.29 -18.12 21.74
N GLU A 88 -6.13 -17.48 21.69
CA GLU A 88 -5.03 -17.82 22.60
C GLU A 88 -5.32 -17.41 24.05
N GLU A 89 -5.93 -16.25 24.27
CA GLU A 89 -6.28 -15.78 25.63
C GLU A 89 -7.31 -16.69 26.31
N VAL A 90 -8.25 -17.27 25.57
CA VAL A 90 -9.26 -18.20 26.11
C VAL A 90 -8.69 -19.59 26.37
N ASN A 91 -7.59 -19.95 25.70
CA ASN A 91 -6.99 -21.28 25.74
C ASN A 91 -5.71 -21.34 26.62
N LEU A 92 -5.40 -20.23 27.31
CA LEU A 92 -4.42 -20.08 28.40
C LEU A 92 -5.14 -20.17 29.76
#